data_AF-Q2PJC3-F1
#
_entry.id   AF-Q2PJC3-F1
#
_cell.length_a   1.000
_cell.length_b   1.000
_cell.length_c   1.000
_cell.angle_alpha   90.00
_cell.angle_beta   90.00
_cell.angle_gamma   90.00
#
_symmetry.space_group_name_H-M   'P 1'
#
loop_
_entity.id
_entity.type
_entity.pdbx_description
1 polymer ?
#
loop_
_entity_poly.entity_id
_entity_poly.type
_entity_poly.pdbx_seq_one_letter_code
_entity_poly.pdbx_strand_id
1 'polypeptide(L)' 'PSVPLDPISVSNSSSQIILKWKPPSDPNGNITHYLVFWERQAEDSELFELDYCLK' A
#
# COMPACT_ATOMS: atom_id res chain seq x y z
N PRO A 1 13.14 -2.06 16.68
CA PRO A 1 11.73 -2.43 16.38
C PRO A 1 11.69 -3.08 15.01
N SER A 2 11.02 -4.23 14.87
CA SER A 2 10.82 -4.86 13.58
C SER A 2 9.70 -4.17 12.79
N VAL A 3 9.52 -4.54 11.51
CA VAL A 3 8.43 -4.03 10.67
C VAL A 3 7.06 -4.58 11.10
N PRO A 4 5.95 -3.84 10.88
CA PRO A 4 4.61 -4.36 11.05
C PRO A 4 4.37 -5.59 10.15
N LEU A 5 3.55 -6.52 10.62
CA LEU A 5 3.27 -7.76 9.91
C LEU A 5 1.98 -7.65 9.09
N ASP A 6 1.90 -8.41 8.00
CA ASP A 6 0.72 -8.57 7.16
C ASP A 6 -0.01 -7.25 6.79
N PRO A 7 0.67 -6.29 6.13
CA PRO A 7 0.00 -5.08 5.67
C PRO A 7 -1.01 -5.42 4.56
N ILE A 8 -2.26 -5.00 4.75
CA ILE A 8 -3.37 -5.19 3.83
C ILE A 8 -3.97 -3.82 3.50
N SER A 9 -4.19 -3.56 2.22
CA SER A 9 -4.86 -2.35 1.72
C SER A 9 -6.17 -2.69 1.01
N VAL A 10 -7.24 -1.96 1.30
CA VAL A 10 -8.53 -2.08 0.61
C VAL A 10 -9.03 -0.68 0.24
N SER A 11 -9.57 -0.52 -0.96
CA SER A 11 -10.27 0.71 -1.35
C SER A 11 -11.78 0.54 -1.16
N ASN A 12 -12.39 1.48 -0.45
CA ASN A 12 -13.85 1.51 -0.24
C ASN A 12 -14.54 2.59 -1.09
N SER A 13 -13.76 3.50 -1.67
CA SER A 13 -14.23 4.61 -2.50
C SER A 13 -13.10 5.05 -3.43
N SER A 14 -13.45 5.71 -4.53
CA SER A 14 -12.50 6.15 -5.57
C SER A 14 -11.31 6.95 -5.04
N SER A 15 -11.43 7.58 -3.87
CA SER A 15 -10.39 8.42 -3.25
C SER A 15 -10.04 8.00 -1.81
N GLN A 16 -10.32 6.76 -1.41
CA GLN A 16 -10.04 6.29 -0.04
C GLN A 16 -9.32 4.94 -0.03
N ILE A 17 -8.29 4.83 0.81
CA ILE A 17 -7.55 3.59 1.05
C ILE A 17 -7.61 3.29 2.55
N ILE A 18 -8.08 2.10 2.89
CA ILE A 18 -8.11 1.54 4.24
C ILE A 18 -6.89 0.63 4.38
N LEU A 19 -6.03 0.90 5.37
CA LEU A 19 -4.85 0.11 5.69
C LEU A 19 -5.05 -0.64 7.01
N LYS A 20 -4.64 -1.91 7.04
CA LYS A 20 -4.62 -2.75 8.24
C LYS A 20 -3.30 -3.50 8.29
N TRP A 21 -2.73 -3.63 9.48
CA TRP A 21 -1.52 -4.44 9.71
C TRP A 21 -1.58 -5.00 11.13
N LYS A 22 -0.78 -6.03 11.38
CA LYS A 22 -0.55 -6.58 12.71
C LYS A 22 0.66 -5.89 13.35
N PRO A 23 0.74 -5.86 14.70
CA PRO A 23 1.92 -5.37 15.40
C PRO A 23 3.20 -6.09 14.95
N PRO A 24 4.36 -5.43 15.03
CA PRO A 24 5.67 -6.06 14.78
C PRO A 24 5.95 -7.20 15.76
N SER A 25 6.64 -8.25 15.31
CA SER A 25 7.07 -9.38 16.16
C SER A 25 7.93 -8.91 17.34
N ASP A 26 8.83 -7.96 17.08
CA ASP A 26 9.79 -7.44 18.06
C ASP A 26 9.59 -5.92 18.23
N PRO A 27 8.57 -5.50 19.02
CA PRO A 27 8.33 -4.08 19.25
C PRO A 27 9.45 -3.40 20.05
N ASN A 28 10.28 -4.19 20.77
CA ASN A 28 11.40 -3.69 21.58
C ASN A 28 11.00 -2.58 22.59
N GLY A 29 9.77 -2.66 23.10
CA GLY A 29 9.15 -1.64 23.95
C GLY A 29 7.64 -1.53 23.69
N ASN A 30 7.00 -0.51 24.26
CA ASN A 30 5.58 -0.23 24.03
C ASN A 30 5.40 0.63 22.76
N ILE A 31 4.46 0.25 21.90
CA ILE A 31 4.19 0.95 20.65
C ILE A 31 3.32 2.17 20.97
N THR A 32 3.82 3.37 20.66
CA THR A 32 3.09 4.63 20.90
C THR A 32 2.30 5.07 19.68
N HIS A 33 2.87 4.93 18.48
CA HIS A 33 2.25 5.31 17.21
C HIS A 33 2.95 4.63 16.03
N TYR A 34 2.35 4.71 14.85
CA TYR A 34 2.92 4.28 13.58
C TYR A 34 3.03 5.48 12.63
N LEU A 35 4.06 5.47 11.77
CA LEU A 35 4.21 6.44 10.68
C LEU A 35 3.88 5.75 9.37
N VAL A 36 3.01 6.37 8.57
CA VAL A 36 2.54 5.84 7.29
C VAL A 36 2.80 6.87 6.21
N PHE A 37 3.45 6.42 5.14
CA PHE A 37 3.75 7.24 3.96
C PHE A 37 3.07 6.63 2.75
N TRP A 38 2.67 7.48 1.81
CA TRP A 38 2.10 7.05 0.54
C TRP A 38 2.71 7.88 -0.59
N GLU A 39 2.80 7.28 -1.76
CA GLU A 39 3.28 7.94 -2.96
C GLU A 39 2.42 7.48 -4.14
N ARG A 40 2.03 8.43 -4.98
CA ARG A 40 1.34 8.13 -6.23
C ARG A 40 2.32 7.50 -7.20
N GLN A 41 2.07 6.24 -7.56
CA GLN A 41 2.85 5.54 -8.57
C GLN A 41 2.39 5.97 -9.98
N ALA A 42 3.35 6.04 -10.91
CA ALA A 42 3.05 6.24 -12.32
C ALA A 42 2.38 4.99 -12.89
N GLU A 43 1.51 5.19 -13.87
CA GLU A 43 0.98 4.08 -14.67
C GLU A 43 2.07 3.54 -15.60
N ASP A 44 1.92 2.28 -16.01
CA ASP A 44 2.87 1.66 -16.93
C ASP A 44 2.77 2.33 -18.30
N SER A 45 3.92 2.77 -18.84
CA SER A 45 3.98 3.51 -20.10
C SER A 45 3.58 2.64 -21.30
N GLU A 46 3.81 1.33 -21.24
CA GLU A 46 3.43 0.38 -22.29
C GLU A 46 1.90 0.36 -22.50
N LEU A 47 1.11 0.69 -21.46
CA LEU A 47 -0.34 0.80 -21.56
C LEU A 47 -0.80 1.85 -22.58
N PHE A 48 0.03 2.82 -22.90
CA PHE A 48 -0.30 3.88 -23.85
C PHE A 48 0.26 3.62 -25.25
N GLU A 49 1.12 2.62 -25.42
CA GLU A 49 1.79 2.32 -26.69
C GLU A 49 1.07 1.23 -27.51
N LEU A 50 0.26 0.38 -26.85
CA LEU A 50 -0.39 -0.74 -27.49
C LEU A 50 -1.72 -0.37 -28.17
N ASP A 51 -1.92 -0.86 -29.40
CA ASP A 51 -3.23 -0.81 -30.07
C ASP A 51 -4.10 -1.99 -29.61
N TYR A 52 -4.95 -1.72 -28.61
CA TYR A 52 -5.88 -2.70 -28.04
C TYR A 52 -7.04 -3.08 -28.95
N CYS A 53 -7.19 -2.45 -30.12
CA CYS A 53 -8.23 -2.79 -31.09
C CYS A 53 -7.84 -3.93 -32.04
N LEU A 54 -6.56 -4.26 -32.18
CA LEU A 54 -6.06 -5.28 -33.13
C LEU A 54 -6.13 -6.73 -32.59
N LYS A 55 -7.18 -7.08 -31.85
CA LYS A 55 -7.38 -8.43 -31.29
C LYS A 55 -8.17 -9.36 -32.21
#